data_AF-A0A8W8K2J1-F1
#
_entry.id   AF-A0A8W8K2J1-F1
#
_cell.length_a   1.000
_cell.length_b   1.000
_cell.length_c   1.000
_cell.angle_alpha   90.00
_cell.angle_beta   90.00
_cell.angle_gamma   90.00
#
_symmetry.space_group_name_H-M   'P 1'
#
loop_
_entity.id
_entity.type
_entity.pdbx_description
1 polymer ?
#
loop_
_entity_poly.entity_id
_entity_poly.type
_entity_poly.pdbx_seq_one_letter_code
_entity_poly.pdbx_strand_id
1 'polypeptide(L)'
;MSGVLDALASQIGASVEATIFLLSLFIGYPLGFFHRAFIHGKDENIHHVFFTATGLAVYYFNFGLNFIHPIANILVIYVLLRVAGGSKFSVVFSFIFNSLYLLYSYVESVKLEGYSITWSTPQCVLTLRLTALVLDYYDGKKSQDKLSKDQKENFITDIPSLLAIFGQCFYVRNASWTTVWYKEVFGFHQRRVQCNNG
;
A
#
# COMPACT_ATOMS: atom_id res chain seq x y z
N MET A 1 26.51 1.06 12.72
CA MET A 1 25.55 0.08 12.18
C MET A 1 25.96 -0.45 10.80
N SER A 2 26.82 0.26 10.06
CA SER A 2 27.38 -0.14 8.76
C SER A 2 28.24 -1.40 8.79
N GLY A 3 29.22 -1.51 9.70
CA GLY A 3 30.20 -2.62 9.64
C GLY A 3 29.62 -4.05 9.77
N VAL A 4 28.51 -4.24 10.50
CA VAL A 4 27.84 -5.56 10.60
C VAL A 4 27.03 -5.86 9.33
N LEU A 5 26.40 -4.84 8.75
CA LEU A 5 25.63 -4.97 7.52
C LEU A 5 26.54 -5.20 6.32
N ASP A 6 27.71 -4.56 6.29
CA ASP A 6 28.73 -4.76 5.25
C ASP A 6 29.34 -6.18 5.33
N ALA A 7 29.56 -6.69 6.54
CA ALA A 7 30.02 -8.06 6.76
C ALA A 7 28.97 -9.10 6.32
N LEU A 8 27.69 -8.86 6.61
CA LEU A 8 26.59 -9.73 6.15
C LEU A 8 26.40 -9.65 4.63
N ALA A 9 26.46 -8.46 4.04
CA ALA A 9 26.34 -8.26 2.60
C ALA A 9 27.45 -8.98 1.83
N SER A 10 28.69 -8.93 2.33
CA SER A 10 29.82 -9.65 1.73
C SER A 10 29.72 -11.18 1.87
N GLN A 11 29.11 -11.70 2.94
CA GLN A 11 28.82 -13.15 3.07
C GLN A 11 27.70 -13.62 2.15
N ILE A 12 26.68 -12.80 1.93
CA ILE A 12 25.52 -13.12 1.08
C ILE A 12 25.83 -12.86 -0.41
N GLY A 13 26.87 -12.07 -0.71
CA GLY A 13 27.21 -11.64 -2.07
C GLY A 13 26.20 -10.65 -2.66
N ALA A 14 25.43 -9.96 -1.82
CA ALA A 14 24.39 -9.01 -2.21
C ALA A 14 24.79 -7.56 -1.87
N SER A 15 24.09 -6.58 -2.45
CA SER A 15 24.26 -5.19 -2.05
C SER A 15 23.78 -4.98 -0.60
N VAL A 16 24.37 -3.99 0.08
CA VAL A 16 24.02 -3.64 1.47
C VAL A 16 22.53 -3.31 1.58
N GLU A 17 21.99 -2.57 0.61
CA GLU A 17 20.57 -2.22 0.51
C GLU A 17 19.66 -3.45 0.38
N ALA A 18 20.01 -4.39 -0.50
CA ALA A 18 19.25 -5.62 -0.67
C ALA A 18 19.22 -6.46 0.61
N THR A 19 20.33 -6.46 1.36
CA THR A 19 20.46 -7.17 2.63
C THR A 19 19.57 -6.55 3.71
N ILE A 20 19.53 -5.21 3.81
CA ILE A 20 18.63 -4.49 4.73
C ILE A 20 17.18 -4.76 4.37
N PHE A 21 16.84 -4.73 3.08
CA PHE A 21 15.50 -5.04 2.59
C PHE A 21 15.08 -6.46 2.95
N LEU A 22 15.96 -7.44 2.73
CA LEU A 22 15.70 -8.85 3.07
C LEU A 22 15.51 -9.04 4.58
N LEU A 23 16.36 -8.43 5.40
CA LEU A 23 16.21 -8.43 6.87
C LEU A 23 14.86 -7.86 7.30
N SER A 24 14.43 -6.76 6.66
CA SER A 24 13.14 -6.14 6.96
C SER A 24 11.95 -7.02 6.58
N LEU A 25 12.07 -7.83 5.52
CA LEU A 25 11.08 -8.84 5.16
C LEU A 25 10.98 -9.94 6.22
N PHE A 26 12.13 -10.42 6.72
CA PHE A 26 12.17 -11.39 7.82
C PHE A 26 11.55 -10.83 9.11
N ILE A 27 11.75 -9.54 9.41
CA ILE A 27 11.11 -8.86 10.55
C ILE A 27 9.58 -8.74 10.37
N GLY A 28 9.09 -8.72 9.14
CA GLY A 28 7.66 -8.73 8.84
C GLY A 28 6.91 -9.96 9.39
N TYR A 29 7.58 -11.11 9.49
CA TYR A 29 6.99 -12.36 10.00
C TYR A 29 6.68 -12.33 11.51
N PRO A 30 7.63 -12.05 12.42
CA PRO A 30 7.34 -11.94 13.86
C PRO A 30 6.39 -10.79 14.15
N LEU A 31 6.44 -9.70 13.36
CA LEU A 31 5.52 -8.59 13.49
C LEU A 31 4.07 -9.00 13.16
N GLY A 32 3.87 -9.83 12.14
CA GLY A 32 2.57 -10.42 11.82
C GLY A 32 2.05 -11.38 12.91
N PHE A 33 2.95 -12.15 13.53
CA PHE A 33 2.60 -12.99 14.68
C PHE A 33 2.18 -12.13 15.90
N PHE A 34 2.90 -11.04 16.17
CA PHE A 34 2.59 -10.11 17.25
C PHE A 34 1.23 -9.43 17.04
N HIS A 35 0.93 -9.01 15.80
CA HIS A 35 -0.38 -8.48 15.44
C HIS A 35 -1.50 -9.48 15.75
N ARG A 36 -1.31 -10.75 15.35
CA ARG A 36 -2.28 -11.83 15.64
C ARG A 36 -2.43 -12.10 17.14
N ALA A 37 -1.34 -12.06 17.90
CA ALA A 37 -1.39 -12.39 19.32
C ALA A 37 -2.04 -11.29 20.18
N PHE A 38 -1.82 -10.01 19.85
CA PHE A 38 -2.18 -8.89 20.75
C PHE A 38 -3.27 -7.95 20.22
N ILE A 39 -3.54 -7.96 18.92
CA ILE A 39 -4.45 -7.02 18.25
C ILE A 39 -5.68 -7.72 17.67
N HIS A 40 -5.69 -9.05 17.60
CA HIS A 40 -6.86 -9.80 17.14
C HIS A 40 -8.07 -9.56 18.08
N GLY A 41 -9.13 -8.96 17.54
CA GLY A 41 -10.36 -8.61 18.26
C GLY A 41 -10.51 -7.15 18.73
N LYS A 42 -9.60 -6.24 18.32
CA LYS A 42 -9.67 -4.80 18.64
C LYS A 42 -10.36 -3.98 17.53
N ASP A 43 -10.65 -2.71 17.81
CA ASP A 43 -11.26 -1.76 16.87
C ASP A 43 -10.46 -1.64 15.56
N GLU A 44 -11.16 -1.59 14.44
CA GLU A 44 -10.61 -1.48 13.07
C GLU A 44 -9.54 -0.38 12.95
N ASN A 45 -9.73 0.76 13.61
CA ASN A 45 -8.78 1.88 13.61
C ASN A 45 -7.45 1.51 14.25
N ILE A 46 -7.43 0.68 15.29
CA ILE A 46 -6.20 0.23 15.96
C ILE A 46 -5.37 -0.62 15.00
N HIS A 47 -6.03 -1.45 14.18
CA HIS A 47 -5.34 -2.22 13.17
C HIS A 47 -4.74 -1.30 12.09
N HIS A 48 -5.50 -0.32 11.59
CA HIS A 48 -5.02 0.63 10.58
C HIS A 48 -3.82 1.45 11.09
N VAL A 49 -3.87 1.94 12.34
CA VAL A 49 -2.76 2.66 12.97
C VAL A 49 -1.55 1.76 13.15
N PHE A 50 -1.73 0.53 13.65
CA PHE A 50 -0.63 -0.40 13.84
C PHE A 50 0.10 -0.67 12.52
N PHE A 51 -0.63 -1.03 11.46
CA PHE A 51 -0.01 -1.32 10.16
C PHE A 51 0.63 -0.12 9.52
N THR A 52 -0.01 1.06 9.62
CA THR A 52 0.58 2.31 9.12
C THR A 52 1.87 2.61 9.85
N ALA A 53 1.87 2.57 11.19
CA ALA A 53 3.04 2.88 12.01
C ALA A 53 4.18 1.89 11.78
N THR A 54 3.90 0.59 11.77
CA THR A 54 4.93 -0.42 11.57
C THR A 54 5.48 -0.42 10.15
N GLY A 55 4.61 -0.23 9.15
CA GLY A 55 5.05 -0.16 7.76
C GLY A 55 5.85 1.10 7.47
N LEU A 56 5.49 2.25 8.05
CA LEU A 56 6.31 3.46 7.98
C LEU A 56 7.66 3.27 8.69
N ALA A 57 7.68 2.65 9.87
CA ALA A 57 8.91 2.41 10.62
C ALA A 57 9.88 1.51 9.84
N VAL A 58 9.37 0.43 9.24
CA VAL A 58 10.15 -0.45 8.37
C VAL A 58 10.63 0.31 7.13
N TYR A 59 9.78 1.13 6.50
CA TYR A 59 10.17 1.91 5.33
C TYR A 59 11.26 2.94 5.65
N TYR A 60 11.12 3.66 6.77
CA TYR A 60 12.11 4.62 7.25
C TYR A 60 13.45 3.95 7.55
N PHE A 61 13.42 2.76 8.15
CA PHE A 61 14.63 1.97 8.42
C PHE A 61 15.37 1.55 7.13
N ASN A 62 14.63 1.25 6.06
CA ASN A 62 15.21 0.82 4.79
C ASN A 62 15.72 1.98 3.92
N PHE A 63 14.95 3.08 3.80
CA PHE A 63 15.18 4.11 2.79
C PHE A 63 15.42 5.52 3.37
N GLY A 64 15.46 5.65 4.70
CA GLY A 64 15.67 6.92 5.39
C GLY A 64 14.60 7.96 5.08
N LEU A 65 15.02 9.19 4.74
CA LEU A 65 14.14 10.34 4.48
C LEU A 65 13.33 10.23 3.17
N ASN A 66 13.62 9.26 2.31
CA ASN A 66 12.89 9.06 1.06
C ASN A 66 11.44 8.55 1.26
N PHE A 67 11.03 8.30 2.51
CA PHE A 67 9.67 7.92 2.88
C PHE A 67 8.60 8.99 2.57
N ILE A 68 9.01 10.22 2.26
CA ILE A 68 8.08 11.32 1.92
C ILE A 68 7.42 11.10 0.55
N HIS A 69 8.12 10.52 -0.43
CA HIS A 69 7.61 10.26 -1.78
C HIS A 69 6.32 9.40 -1.81
N PRO A 70 6.29 8.21 -1.18
CA PRO A 70 5.08 7.39 -1.16
C PRO A 70 3.92 8.06 -0.40
N ILE A 71 4.21 8.82 0.67
CA ILE A 71 3.19 9.56 1.42
C ILE A 71 2.54 10.64 0.54
N ALA A 72 3.36 11.43 -0.16
CA ALA A 72 2.87 12.44 -1.08
C ALA A 72 2.00 11.82 -2.18
N ASN A 73 2.40 10.67 -2.74
CA ASN A 73 1.63 9.95 -3.75
C ASN A 73 0.24 9.53 -3.24
N ILE A 74 0.18 8.96 -2.01
CA ILE A 74 -1.09 8.56 -1.38
C ILE A 74 -2.01 9.78 -1.21
N LEU A 75 -1.46 10.91 -0.75
CA LEU A 75 -2.24 12.14 -0.55
C LEU A 75 -2.82 12.68 -1.87
N VAL A 76 -2.05 12.69 -2.95
CA VAL A 76 -2.52 13.15 -4.27
C VAL A 76 -3.67 12.27 -4.77
N ILE A 77 -3.53 10.94 -4.70
CA ILE A 77 -4.59 10.02 -5.12
C ILE A 77 -5.83 10.15 -4.22
N TYR A 78 -5.65 10.36 -2.91
CA TYR A 78 -6.77 10.60 -2.00
C TYR A 78 -7.57 11.86 -2.36
N VAL A 79 -6.87 12.98 -2.63
CA VAL A 79 -7.52 14.22 -3.08
C VAL A 79 -8.24 14.01 -4.40
N LEU A 80 -7.64 13.29 -5.34
CA LEU A 80 -8.26 12.96 -6.62
C LEU A 80 -9.54 12.13 -6.46
N LEU A 81 -9.53 11.14 -5.56
CA LEU A 81 -10.73 10.35 -5.22
C LEU A 81 -11.83 11.23 -4.62
N ARG A 82 -11.48 12.23 -3.82
CA ARG A 82 -12.44 13.16 -3.21
C ARG A 82 -13.03 14.17 -4.22
N VAL A 83 -12.23 14.67 -5.15
CA VAL A 83 -12.64 15.72 -6.10
C VAL A 83 -13.31 15.14 -7.35
N ALA A 84 -12.70 14.13 -7.97
CA ALA A 84 -13.12 13.58 -9.26
C ALA A 84 -13.61 12.13 -9.16
N GLY A 85 -13.90 11.68 -7.95
CA GLY A 85 -14.20 10.29 -7.63
C GLY A 85 -15.33 9.67 -8.45
N GLY A 86 -15.03 8.53 -9.09
CA GLY A 86 -16.00 7.73 -9.83
C GLY A 86 -16.26 8.22 -11.26
N SER A 87 -15.42 9.12 -11.77
CA SER A 87 -15.39 9.51 -13.18
C SER A 87 -14.32 8.71 -13.94
N LYS A 88 -14.51 8.53 -15.27
CA LYS A 88 -13.46 7.98 -16.16
C LYS A 88 -12.18 8.81 -16.10
N PHE A 89 -12.34 10.12 -15.89
CA PHE A 89 -11.23 11.07 -15.78
C PHE A 89 -10.31 10.73 -14.60
N SER A 90 -10.87 10.39 -13.43
CA SER A 90 -10.08 10.03 -12.24
C SER A 90 -9.22 8.77 -12.46
N VAL A 91 -9.73 7.77 -13.19
CA VAL A 91 -8.97 6.55 -13.54
C VAL A 91 -7.79 6.89 -14.45
N VAL A 92 -8.05 7.60 -15.55
CA VAL A 92 -7.02 7.96 -16.54
C VAL A 92 -5.97 8.87 -15.89
N PHE A 93 -6.40 9.87 -15.12
CA PHE A 93 -5.48 10.75 -14.41
C PHE A 93 -4.61 9.98 -13.41
N SER A 94 -5.20 9.10 -12.60
CA SER A 94 -4.44 8.27 -11.64
C SER A 94 -3.38 7.43 -12.34
N PHE A 95 -3.74 6.80 -13.45
CA PHE A 95 -2.83 5.96 -14.22
C PHE A 95 -1.67 6.77 -14.81
N ILE A 96 -1.95 7.92 -15.43
CA ILE A 96 -0.93 8.80 -16.00
C ILE A 96 -0.03 9.36 -14.89
N PHE A 97 -0.62 9.86 -13.80
CA PHE A 97 0.12 10.41 -12.67
C PHE A 97 1.06 9.36 -12.06
N ASN A 98 0.56 8.17 -11.75
CA ASN A 98 1.36 7.07 -11.22
C ASN A 98 2.49 6.65 -12.17
N SER A 99 2.22 6.59 -13.48
CA SER A 99 3.22 6.23 -14.49
C SER A 99 4.32 7.29 -14.61
N LEU A 100 3.95 8.58 -14.61
CA LEU A 100 4.91 9.68 -14.63
C LEU A 100 5.73 9.75 -13.34
N TYR A 101 5.11 9.49 -12.19
CA TYR A 101 5.80 9.50 -10.90
C TYR A 101 6.84 8.38 -10.80
N LEU A 102 6.54 7.20 -11.36
CA LEU A 102 7.51 6.11 -11.51
C LEU A 102 8.66 6.46 -12.46
N LEU A 103 8.35 7.06 -13.61
CA LEU A 103 9.37 7.49 -14.56
C LEU A 103 10.31 8.53 -13.94
N TYR A 104 9.77 9.51 -13.21
CA TYR A 104 10.56 10.50 -12.50
C TYR A 104 11.48 9.86 -11.46
N SER A 105 10.95 8.96 -10.64
CA SER A 105 11.73 8.21 -9.65
C SER A 105 12.87 7.42 -10.30
N TYR A 106 12.61 6.75 -11.42
CA TYR A 106 13.63 6.02 -12.17
C TYR A 106 14.75 6.93 -12.70
N VAL A 107 14.39 8.09 -13.28
CA VAL A 107 15.37 9.05 -13.79
C VAL A 107 16.25 9.60 -12.68
N GLU A 108 15.67 9.92 -11.52
CA GLU A 108 16.44 10.37 -10.35
C GLU A 108 17.36 9.27 -9.82
N SER A 109 16.88 8.02 -9.71
CA SER A 109 17.67 6.88 -9.27
C SER A 109 18.86 6.59 -10.18
N VAL A 110 18.70 6.72 -11.50
CA VAL A 110 19.79 6.51 -12.46
C VAL A 110 20.85 7.62 -12.39
N LYS A 111 20.44 8.87 -12.17
CA LYS A 111 21.36 10.01 -12.10
C LYS A 111 22.19 10.03 -10.82
N LEU A 112 21.62 9.60 -9.70
CA LEU A 112 22.25 9.75 -8.39
C LEU A 112 23.17 8.58 -8.01
N GLU A 113 22.79 7.33 -8.32
CA GLU A 113 23.45 6.17 -7.67
C GLU A 113 23.81 4.98 -8.59
N GLY A 114 23.58 5.06 -9.91
CA GLY A 114 23.99 3.96 -10.81
C GLY A 114 23.30 2.62 -10.48
N TYR A 115 21.97 2.58 -10.61
CA TYR A 115 21.15 1.37 -10.44
C TYR A 115 21.36 0.61 -9.11
N SER A 116 21.07 1.29 -8.01
CA SER A 116 20.92 0.69 -6.68
C SER A 116 19.43 0.44 -6.37
N ILE A 117 19.10 -0.54 -5.51
CA ILE A 117 17.71 -0.91 -5.19
C ILE A 117 17.14 0.18 -4.26
N THR A 118 16.60 1.21 -4.91
CA THR A 118 16.15 2.45 -4.26
C THR A 118 14.66 2.43 -3.93
N TRP A 119 14.19 3.51 -3.29
CA TRP A 119 12.80 3.81 -2.92
C TRP A 119 11.77 3.66 -4.06
N SER A 120 12.23 3.61 -5.32
CA SER A 120 11.45 3.34 -6.53
C SER A 120 10.75 1.96 -6.52
N THR A 121 11.36 0.95 -5.89
CA THR A 121 10.86 -0.43 -5.87
C THR A 121 9.58 -0.59 -5.04
N PRO A 122 9.53 -0.17 -3.76
CA PRO A 122 8.27 -0.19 -3.02
C PRO A 122 7.25 0.82 -3.58
N GLN A 123 7.70 1.89 -4.22
CA GLN A 123 6.82 2.86 -4.88
C GLN A 123 6.02 2.23 -6.02
N CYS A 124 6.59 1.33 -6.82
CA CYS A 124 5.84 0.66 -7.90
C CYS A 124 4.71 -0.23 -7.36
N VAL A 125 4.95 -0.95 -6.28
CA VAL A 125 3.92 -1.77 -5.63
C VAL A 125 2.81 -0.87 -5.06
N LEU A 126 3.19 0.27 -4.49
CA LEU A 126 2.25 1.24 -3.95
C LEU A 126 1.35 1.86 -5.03
N THR A 127 1.92 2.28 -6.16
CA THR A 127 1.17 2.90 -7.26
C THR A 127 0.17 1.92 -7.89
N LEU A 128 0.54 0.64 -8.00
CA LEU A 128 -0.36 -0.42 -8.45
C LEU A 128 -1.55 -0.59 -7.49
N ARG A 129 -1.31 -0.58 -6.18
CA ARG A 129 -2.39 -0.65 -5.17
C ARG A 129 -3.32 0.56 -5.24
N LEU A 130 -2.77 1.76 -5.36
CA LEU A 130 -3.56 2.99 -5.46
C LEU A 130 -4.38 3.04 -6.76
N THR A 131 -3.83 2.57 -7.87
CA THR A 131 -4.54 2.49 -9.15
C THR A 131 -5.68 1.47 -9.07
N ALA A 132 -5.46 0.31 -8.43
CA ALA A 132 -6.51 -0.68 -8.19
C ALA A 132 -7.65 -0.09 -7.33
N LEU A 133 -7.33 0.64 -6.26
CA LEU A 133 -8.34 1.32 -5.42
C LEU A 133 -9.20 2.30 -6.23
N VAL A 134 -8.59 3.07 -7.13
CA VAL A 134 -9.33 4.01 -8.00
C VAL A 134 -10.24 3.28 -8.98
N LEU A 135 -9.80 2.14 -9.52
CA LEU A 135 -10.60 1.29 -10.39
C LEU A 135 -11.78 0.65 -9.62
N ASP A 136 -11.54 0.12 -8.43
CA ASP A 136 -12.56 -0.49 -7.56
C ASP A 136 -13.65 0.53 -7.17
N TYR A 137 -13.25 1.77 -6.91
CA TYR A 137 -14.18 2.88 -6.63
C TYR A 137 -14.93 3.36 -7.89
N TYR A 138 -14.27 3.36 -9.05
CA TYR A 138 -14.92 3.67 -10.32
C TYR A 138 -15.97 2.61 -10.70
N ASP A 139 -15.69 1.35 -10.45
CA ASP A 139 -16.60 0.23 -10.69
C ASP A 139 -17.78 0.23 -9.69
N GLY A 140 -17.57 0.66 -8.44
CA GLY A 140 -18.64 0.83 -7.46
C GLY A 140 -19.71 1.87 -7.83
N LYS A 141 -19.43 2.79 -8.76
CA LYS A 141 -20.41 3.75 -9.30
C LYS A 141 -21.18 3.24 -10.52
N LYS A 142 -20.83 2.08 -11.08
CA LYS A 142 -21.56 1.47 -12.20
C LYS A 142 -22.75 0.65 -11.70
N SER A 143 -23.77 0.49 -12.54
CA SER A 143 -24.93 -0.37 -12.26
C SER A 143 -24.49 -1.82 -12.01
N GLN A 144 -24.91 -2.41 -10.87
CA GLN A 144 -24.57 -3.78 -10.45
C GLN A 144 -24.86 -4.86 -11.51
N ASP A 145 -25.81 -4.63 -12.42
CA ASP A 145 -26.14 -5.58 -13.50
C ASP A 145 -25.09 -5.67 -14.61
N LYS A 146 -24.15 -4.72 -14.71
CA LYS A 146 -23.09 -4.71 -15.73
C LYS A 146 -21.74 -5.19 -15.22
N LEU A 147 -21.65 -5.59 -13.95
CA LEU A 147 -20.39 -5.95 -13.29
C LEU A 147 -20.16 -7.47 -13.38
N SER A 148 -18.94 -7.86 -13.75
CA SER A 148 -18.46 -9.24 -13.71
C SER A 148 -18.46 -9.77 -12.26
N LYS A 149 -18.41 -11.10 -12.09
CA LYS A 149 -18.42 -11.74 -10.75
C LYS A 149 -17.31 -11.20 -9.84
N ASP A 150 -16.09 -11.04 -10.36
CA ASP A 150 -14.95 -10.51 -9.60
C ASP A 150 -15.12 -9.01 -9.24
N GLN A 151 -15.78 -8.24 -10.11
CA GLN A 151 -16.05 -6.82 -9.84
C GLN A 151 -17.16 -6.63 -8.81
N LYS A 152 -18.09 -7.60 -8.70
CA LYS A 152 -19.10 -7.63 -7.64
C LYS A 152 -18.53 -7.98 -6.27
N GLU A 153 -17.40 -8.68 -6.21
CA GLU A 153 -16.74 -8.98 -4.93
C GLU A 153 -15.87 -7.82 -4.43
N ASN A 154 -15.35 -6.98 -5.34
CA ASN A 154 -14.33 -5.97 -5.02
C ASN A 154 -14.81 -4.52 -5.12
N PHE A 155 -16.08 -4.26 -5.43
CA PHE A 155 -16.56 -2.88 -5.62
C PHE A 155 -16.61 -2.09 -4.31
N ILE A 156 -16.17 -0.84 -4.38
CA ILE A 156 -16.17 0.10 -3.26
C ILE A 156 -17.15 1.24 -3.57
N THR A 157 -18.19 1.41 -2.75
CA THR A 157 -19.22 2.45 -2.93
C THR A 157 -18.80 3.80 -2.34
N ASP A 158 -18.07 3.77 -1.22
CA ASP A 158 -17.69 4.96 -0.46
C ASP A 158 -16.17 5.11 -0.36
N ILE A 159 -15.71 6.36 -0.36
CA ILE A 159 -14.28 6.66 -0.29
C ILE A 159 -13.78 6.26 1.11
N PRO A 160 -12.82 5.32 1.23
CA PRO A 160 -12.28 4.92 2.51
C PRO A 160 -11.58 6.09 3.19
N SER A 161 -11.50 6.05 4.53
CA SER A 161 -10.76 7.06 5.29
C SER A 161 -9.30 7.06 4.88
N LEU A 162 -8.64 8.22 4.99
CA LEU A 162 -7.22 8.34 4.70
C LEU A 162 -6.41 7.31 5.50
N LEU A 163 -6.74 7.13 6.77
CA LEU A 163 -6.09 6.14 7.63
C LEU A 163 -6.25 4.70 7.14
N ALA A 164 -7.41 4.35 6.57
CA ALA A 164 -7.62 3.03 5.98
C ALA A 164 -6.79 2.82 4.71
N ILE A 165 -6.63 3.85 3.88
CA ILE A 165 -5.77 3.80 2.69
C ILE A 165 -4.30 3.64 3.11
N PHE A 166 -3.85 4.39 4.12
CA PHE A 166 -2.51 4.24 4.68
C PHE A 166 -2.28 2.85 5.24
N GLY A 167 -3.23 2.32 6.02
CA GLY A 167 -3.18 0.95 6.55
C GLY A 167 -3.02 -0.08 5.43
N GLN A 168 -3.85 0.00 4.38
CA GLN A 168 -3.78 -0.91 3.23
C GLN A 168 -2.47 -0.79 2.43
N CYS A 169 -1.94 0.43 2.28
CA CYS A 169 -0.72 0.70 1.53
C CYS A 169 0.52 0.18 2.24
N PHE A 170 0.62 0.42 3.55
CA PHE A 170 1.76 0.06 4.38
C PHE A 170 1.64 -1.34 5.01
N TYR A 171 0.51 -2.02 4.80
CA TYR A 171 0.33 -3.41 5.19
C TYR A 171 1.34 -4.33 4.47
N VAL A 172 2.16 -5.00 5.29
CA VAL A 172 3.10 -6.04 4.87
C VAL A 172 2.29 -7.28 4.50
N ARG A 173 2.20 -7.51 3.19
CA ARG A 173 1.37 -8.55 2.59
C ARG A 173 1.97 -9.93 2.85
N ASN A 174 1.49 -10.62 3.88
CA ASN A 174 1.62 -12.07 3.96
C ASN A 174 0.46 -12.70 3.18
N ALA A 175 0.76 -13.57 2.21
CA ALA A 175 -0.21 -14.14 1.26
C ALA A 175 -1.41 -14.86 1.91
N SER A 176 -1.26 -15.37 3.14
CA SER A 176 -2.36 -16.00 3.90
C SER A 176 -3.36 -15.01 4.51
N TRP A 177 -3.02 -13.72 4.56
CA TRP A 177 -3.80 -12.70 5.26
C TRP A 177 -4.59 -11.78 4.35
N THR A 178 -4.26 -11.72 3.06
CA THR A 178 -4.97 -10.90 2.07
C THR A 178 -6.43 -11.28 1.92
N THR A 179 -6.78 -12.56 2.01
CA THR A 179 -8.17 -13.03 1.92
C THR A 179 -8.96 -12.77 3.21
N VAL A 180 -8.30 -12.84 4.36
CA VAL A 180 -8.94 -12.60 5.67
C VAL A 180 -9.16 -11.11 5.89
N TRP A 181 -8.14 -10.27 5.67
CA TRP A 181 -8.22 -8.84 5.97
C TRP A 181 -9.09 -8.07 4.97
N TYR A 182 -9.04 -8.43 3.68
CA TYR A 182 -9.93 -7.85 2.68
C TYR A 182 -11.40 -8.16 3.00
N LYS A 183 -11.71 -9.41 3.39
CA LYS A 183 -13.07 -9.79 3.82
C LYS A 183 -13.47 -9.24 5.19
N GLU A 184 -12.54 -9.11 6.13
CA GLU A 184 -12.84 -8.63 7.48
C GLU A 184 -13.01 -7.13 7.56
N VAL A 185 -12.21 -6.34 6.84
CA VAL A 185 -12.19 -4.87 6.94
C VAL A 185 -13.03 -4.21 5.85
N PHE A 186 -12.77 -4.52 4.57
CA PHE A 186 -13.63 -4.04 3.49
C PHE A 186 -15.02 -4.67 3.53
N GLY A 187 -15.11 -5.96 3.90
CA GLY A 187 -16.41 -6.59 4.16
C GLY A 187 -17.14 -6.08 5.41
N PHE A 188 -16.47 -5.45 6.39
CA PHE A 188 -17.15 -4.72 7.47
C PHE A 188 -17.69 -3.37 6.98
N HIS A 189 -16.95 -2.70 6.11
CA HIS A 189 -17.36 -1.42 5.53
C HIS A 189 -18.54 -1.60 4.57
N GLN A 190 -18.51 -2.62 3.70
CA GLN A 190 -19.63 -3.01 2.82
C GLN A 190 -20.88 -3.39 3.63
N ARG A 191 -20.74 -4.12 4.76
CA ARG A 191 -21.87 -4.45 5.65
C ARG A 191 -22.48 -3.23 6.32
N ARG A 192 -21.67 -2.24 6.73
CA ARG A 192 -22.19 -0.98 7.29
C ARG A 192 -22.96 -0.14 6.27
N VAL A 193 -22.53 -0.11 5.00
CA VAL A 193 -23.22 0.65 3.94
C VAL A 193 -24.53 -0.03 3.51
N GLN A 194 -24.56 -1.37 3.45
CA GLN A 194 -25.79 -2.12 3.15
C GLN A 194 -26.87 -1.94 4.24
N CYS A 195 -26.48 -1.84 5.52
CA CYS A 195 -27.43 -1.59 6.61
C CYS A 195 -27.94 -0.14 6.69
N ASN A 196 -27.28 0.83 6.04
CA ASN A 196 -27.67 2.24 6.11
C ASN A 196 -28.49 2.70 4.88
N ASN A 197 -28.67 1.83 3.89
CA ASN A 197 -29.50 2.03 2.69
C ASN A 197 -30.73 1.09 2.66
N GLY A 198 -31.09 0.51 3.80
CA GLY A 198 -32.28 -0.34 3.99
C GLY A 198 -33.34 0.34 4.84
#